data_AF-A0AA92C399-F1
#
_entry.id   AF-A0AA92C399-F1
#
_cell.length_a   1.000
_cell.length_b   1.000
_cell.length_c   1.000
_cell.angle_alpha   90.00
_cell.angle_beta   90.00
_cell.angle_gamma   90.00
#
_symmetry.space_group_name_H-M   'P 1'
#
loop_
_entity.id
_entity.type
_entity.pdbx_description
1 polymer ?
#
loop_
_entity_poly.entity_id
_entity_poly.type
_entity_poly.pdbx_seq_one_letter_code
_entity_poly.pdbx_strand_id
1 'polypeptide(L)'
;MVDAVASATSTQTTSASKTDSKKASLDYDNFLKLLITQMKNQDPTNPMDPSAQVAQLATFSQVEQSIKMNTNLESLISASSLSNASSYIGKTITSADGQTSGVVKSVEVTAEGLSATTVAGSTIAIGQGIKISQTAS
;
A
#
# COMPACT_ATOMS: atom_id res chain seq x y z
N MET A 1 33.29 -19.00 -24.95
CA MET A 1 32.35 -18.00 -24.40
C MET A 1 31.69 -18.63 -23.19
N VAL A 2 31.97 -18.09 -22.00
CA VAL A 2 31.36 -18.47 -20.73
C VAL A 2 30.51 -17.27 -20.33
N ASP A 3 29.19 -17.45 -20.25
CA ASP A 3 28.22 -16.43 -19.85
C ASP A 3 26.93 -17.20 -19.50
N ALA A 4 26.24 -17.01 -18.39
CA ALA A 4 26.54 -16.37 -17.12
C ALA A 4 25.60 -17.08 -16.11
N VAL A 5 26.08 -17.35 -14.91
CA VAL A 5 25.25 -17.88 -13.82
C VAL A 5 24.29 -16.77 -13.37
N ALA A 6 23.03 -16.87 -13.79
CA ALA A 6 21.96 -16.02 -13.28
C ALA A 6 21.67 -16.44 -11.83
N SER A 7 22.27 -15.71 -10.90
CA SER A 7 22.01 -15.83 -9.46
C SER A 7 20.54 -15.52 -9.21
N ALA A 8 19.80 -16.52 -8.76
CA ALA A 8 18.44 -16.36 -8.27
C ALA A 8 18.47 -15.57 -6.96
N THR A 9 18.37 -14.24 -7.05
CA THR A 9 18.04 -13.41 -5.89
C THR A 9 16.59 -13.67 -5.52
N SER A 10 16.38 -14.56 -4.56
CA SER A 10 15.13 -14.68 -3.84
C SER A 10 14.91 -13.41 -3.02
N THR A 11 14.16 -12.45 -3.56
CA THR A 11 13.65 -11.32 -2.80
C THR A 11 12.66 -11.83 -1.77
N GLN A 12 13.17 -12.10 -0.57
CA GLN A 12 12.38 -12.34 0.63
C GLN A 12 11.62 -11.05 0.92
N THR A 13 10.32 -11.04 0.60
CA THR A 13 9.38 -9.99 0.99
C THR A 13 9.27 -9.98 2.51
N THR A 14 10.16 -9.24 3.16
CA THR A 14 10.12 -9.01 4.60
C THR A 14 8.88 -8.21 4.95
N SER A 15 8.02 -8.80 5.79
CA SER A 15 6.89 -8.17 6.47
C SER A 15 7.35 -7.11 7.49
N ALA A 16 8.11 -6.11 7.05
CA ALA A 16 8.80 -5.14 7.92
C ALA A 16 7.86 -4.04 8.46
N SER A 17 6.76 -3.72 7.79
CA SER A 17 5.96 -2.53 8.12
C SER A 17 5.17 -2.60 9.43
N LYS A 18 4.96 -3.79 10.01
CA LYS A 18 4.20 -3.92 11.28
C LYS A 18 5.09 -3.73 12.52
N THR A 19 6.38 -4.03 12.41
CA THR A 19 7.32 -4.03 13.53
C THR A 19 7.91 -2.63 13.78
N ASP A 20 8.25 -1.88 12.74
CA ASP A 20 8.81 -0.53 12.85
C ASP A 20 7.84 0.46 13.49
N SER A 21 6.56 0.37 13.13
CA SER A 21 5.50 1.20 13.69
C SER A 21 5.24 0.98 15.17
N LYS A 22 5.38 -0.26 15.64
CA LYS A 22 5.25 -0.58 17.07
C LYS A 22 6.48 -0.09 17.83
N LYS A 23 7.66 -0.18 17.21
CA LYS A 23 8.93 0.27 17.78
C LYS A 23 8.97 1.79 17.96
N ALA A 24 8.53 2.57 16.96
CA ALA A 24 8.48 4.03 17.05
C ALA A 24 7.54 4.53 18.17
N SER A 25 6.35 3.92 18.33
CA SER A 25 5.41 4.24 19.42
C SER A 25 5.96 3.86 20.80
N LEU A 26 6.66 2.72 20.92
CA LEU A 26 7.31 2.29 22.16
C LEU A 26 8.51 3.18 22.53
N ASP A 27 9.26 3.69 21.54
CA ASP A 27 10.37 4.64 21.76
C ASP A 27 9.85 6.00 22.27
N TYR A 28 8.69 6.46 21.79
CA TYR A 28 8.07 7.72 22.23
C TYR A 28 7.64 7.69 23.71
N ASP A 29 6.95 6.65 24.15
CA ASP A 29 6.47 6.54 25.55
C ASP A 29 7.63 6.38 26.54
N ASN A 30 8.68 5.64 26.15
CA ASN A 30 9.89 5.51 26.96
C ASN A 30 10.67 6.83 27.01
N PHE A 31 10.70 7.58 25.90
CA PHE A 31 11.30 8.91 25.86
C PHE A 31 10.55 9.91 26.75
N LEU A 32 9.21 9.96 26.70
CA LEU A 32 8.42 10.83 27.58
C LEU A 32 8.62 10.51 29.06
N LYS A 33 8.72 9.22 29.41
CA LYS A 33 9.09 8.80 30.77
C LYS A 33 10.47 9.28 31.17
N LEU A 34 11.45 9.19 30.26
CA LEU A 34 12.80 9.66 30.51
C LEU A 34 12.85 11.20 30.63
N LEU A 35 12.11 11.93 29.80
CA LEU A 35 11.94 13.38 29.85
C LEU A 35 11.35 13.84 31.19
N ILE A 36 10.28 13.20 31.64
CA ILE A 36 9.64 13.50 32.94
C ILE A 36 10.61 13.19 34.09
N THR A 37 11.37 12.10 33.97
CA THR A 37 12.38 11.71 34.96
C THR A 37 13.55 12.70 35.01
N GLN A 38 13.97 13.23 33.87
CA GLN A 38 14.99 14.27 33.79
C GLN A 38 14.45 15.61 34.32
N MET A 39 13.24 16.05 33.96
CA MET A 39 12.61 17.26 34.54
C MET A 39 12.48 17.20 36.06
N LYS A 40 12.19 16.02 36.63
CA LYS A 40 12.16 15.83 38.10
C LYS A 40 13.54 15.93 38.77
N ASN A 41 14.63 15.74 38.02
CA ASN A 41 15.99 15.68 38.54
C ASN A 41 16.91 16.80 38.01
N GLN A 42 16.43 17.72 37.18
CA GLN A 42 17.21 18.87 36.72
C GLN A 42 17.17 20.00 37.75
N ASP A 43 18.33 20.63 37.95
CA ASP A 43 18.44 21.89 38.67
C ASP A 43 17.70 22.99 37.88
N PRO A 44 16.77 23.75 38.51
CA PRO A 44 15.93 24.75 37.84
C PRO A 44 16.70 25.90 37.16
N THR A 45 18.02 26.02 37.38
CA THR A 45 18.84 27.12 36.87
C THR A 45 19.45 26.90 35.49
N ASN A 46 19.40 25.69 34.91
CA ASN A 46 19.87 25.43 33.54
C ASN A 46 19.03 24.33 32.85
N PRO A 47 17.86 24.66 32.29
CA PRO A 47 17.15 23.72 31.45
C PRO A 47 17.93 23.53 30.15
N MET A 48 18.63 22.41 29.99
CA MET A 48 18.97 21.95 28.64
C MET A 48 17.63 21.66 27.94
N ASP A 49 17.49 22.01 26.65
CA ASP A 49 16.22 21.90 25.92
C ASP A 49 16.08 20.56 25.18
N PRO A 50 15.48 19.51 25.78
CA PRO A 50 15.16 18.26 25.09
C PRO A 50 14.06 18.43 24.02
N SER A 51 13.43 19.61 23.91
CA SER A 51 12.31 19.84 23.00
C SER A 51 12.69 19.69 21.53
N ALA A 52 13.96 19.92 21.15
CA ALA A 52 14.40 19.77 19.77
C ALA A 52 14.31 18.32 19.26
N GLN A 53 14.71 17.33 20.08
CA GLN A 53 14.61 15.92 19.71
C GLN A 53 13.16 15.42 19.78
N VAL A 54 12.37 15.90 20.75
CA VAL A 54 10.92 15.64 20.83
C VAL A 54 10.20 16.17 19.59
N ALA A 55 10.51 17.39 19.16
CA ALA A 55 9.92 18.00 17.98
C ALA A 55 10.23 17.18 16.72
N GLN A 56 11.46 16.66 16.61
CA GLN A 56 11.85 15.82 15.47
C GLN A 56 11.16 14.45 15.49
N LEU A 57 10.98 13.83 16.67
CA LEU A 57 10.21 12.59 16.82
C LEU A 57 8.72 12.78 16.55
N ALA A 58 8.13 13.88 17.01
CA ALA A 58 6.75 14.24 16.71
C ALA A 58 6.54 14.43 15.20
N THR A 59 7.49 15.08 14.52
CA THR A 59 7.48 15.25 13.07
C THR A 59 7.55 13.88 12.36
N PHE A 60 8.44 12.99 12.81
CA PHE A 60 8.55 11.64 12.25
C PHE A 60 7.26 10.83 12.45
N SER A 61 6.68 10.89 13.64
CA SER A 61 5.42 10.20 13.96
C SER A 61 4.26 10.68 13.09
N GLN A 62 4.21 11.99 12.80
CA GLN A 62 3.21 12.58 11.92
C GLN A 62 3.38 12.13 10.46
N VAL A 63 4.63 12.05 9.97
CA VAL A 63 4.93 11.49 8.64
C VAL A 63 4.54 10.02 8.57
N GLU A 64 4.89 9.23 9.58
CA GLU A 64 4.56 7.80 9.62
C GLU A 64 3.04 7.57 9.66
N GLN A 65 2.31 8.39 10.42
CA GLN A 65 0.86 8.33 10.47
C GLN A 65 0.22 8.71 9.13
N SER A 66 0.81 9.67 8.42
CA SER A 66 0.40 10.03 7.05
C SER A 66 0.64 8.89 6.06
N ILE A 67 1.78 8.20 6.17
CA ILE A 67 2.08 7.01 5.36
C ILE A 67 1.05 5.91 5.64
N LYS A 68 0.77 5.61 6.92
CA LYS A 68 -0.26 4.61 7.30
C LYS A 68 -1.64 4.97 6.76
N MET A 69 -2.01 6.25 6.83
CA MET A 69 -3.28 6.72 6.30
C MET A 69 -3.35 6.48 4.79
N ASN A 70 -2.31 6.82 4.04
CA ASN A 70 -2.25 6.56 2.60
C ASN A 70 -2.34 5.06 2.29
N THR A 71 -1.63 4.20 3.04
CA THR A 71 -1.73 2.74 2.87
C THR A 71 -3.14 2.20 3.14
N ASN A 72 -3.81 2.72 4.18
CA ASN A 72 -5.19 2.33 4.48
C ASN A 72 -6.17 2.79 3.40
N LEU A 73 -5.97 3.99 2.85
CA LEU A 73 -6.76 4.50 1.73
C LEU A 73 -6.58 3.64 0.48
N GLU A 74 -5.35 3.25 0.14
CA GLU A 74 -5.07 2.35 -0.97
C GLU A 74 -5.76 0.99 -0.79
N SER A 75 -5.71 0.43 0.43
CA SER A 75 -6.41 -0.81 0.75
C SER A 75 -7.92 -0.69 0.61
N LEU A 76 -8.51 0.46 0.97
CA LEU A 76 -9.95 0.70 0.81
C LEU A 76 -10.34 0.85 -0.67
N ILE A 77 -9.53 1.56 -1.46
CA ILE A 77 -9.74 1.70 -2.90
C ILE A 77 -9.67 0.33 -3.58
N SER A 78 -8.67 -0.48 -3.22
CA SER A 78 -8.52 -1.86 -3.72
C SER A 78 -9.71 -2.75 -3.36
N ALA A 79 -10.19 -2.69 -2.10
CA ALA A 79 -11.34 -3.46 -1.66
C ALA A 79 -12.65 -3.03 -2.37
N SER A 80 -12.86 -1.73 -2.53
CA SER A 80 -14.01 -1.18 -3.27
C SER A 80 -13.97 -1.60 -4.75
N SER A 81 -12.79 -1.52 -5.36
CA SER A 81 -12.53 -1.94 -6.74
C SER A 81 -12.85 -3.41 -6.95
N LEU A 82 -12.40 -4.28 -6.05
CA LEU A 82 -12.69 -5.71 -6.07
C LEU A 82 -14.18 -6.02 -5.85
N SER A 83 -14.86 -5.27 -4.97
CA SER A 83 -16.31 -5.41 -4.76
C SER A 83 -17.08 -5.16 -6.06
N ASN A 84 -16.69 -4.12 -6.81
CA ASN A 84 -17.29 -3.82 -8.11
C ASN A 84 -16.87 -4.82 -9.20
N ALA A 85 -15.66 -5.35 -9.11
CA ALA A 85 -15.10 -6.32 -10.06
C ALA A 85 -15.91 -7.62 -10.16
N SER A 86 -16.50 -8.08 -9.06
CA SER A 86 -17.36 -9.28 -9.05
C SER A 86 -18.53 -9.17 -10.02
N SER A 87 -19.04 -7.94 -10.25
CA SER A 87 -20.12 -7.68 -11.20
C SER A 87 -19.71 -7.83 -12.67
N TYR A 88 -18.39 -7.80 -12.96
CA TYR A 88 -17.88 -7.93 -14.31
C TYR A 88 -17.67 -9.38 -14.73
N ILE A 89 -17.51 -10.30 -13.78
CA ILE A 89 -17.33 -11.73 -14.07
C ILE A 89 -18.56 -12.23 -14.84
N GLY A 90 -18.31 -12.91 -15.96
CA GLY A 90 -19.37 -13.41 -16.84
C GLY A 90 -20.03 -12.36 -17.73
N LYS A 91 -19.57 -11.10 -17.72
CA LYS A 91 -19.95 -10.07 -18.69
C LYS A 91 -18.96 -10.05 -19.86
N THR A 92 -19.39 -9.50 -21.00
CA THR A 92 -18.51 -9.26 -22.14
C THR A 92 -17.81 -7.93 -21.96
N ILE A 93 -16.48 -7.94 -21.97
CA ILE A 93 -15.63 -6.74 -21.95
C ILE A 93 -15.03 -6.53 -23.35
N THR A 94 -14.96 -5.27 -23.77
CA THR A 94 -14.28 -4.84 -25.00
C THR A 94 -13.28 -3.74 -24.66
N SER A 95 -12.04 -3.95 -25.10
CA SER A 95 -10.94 -3.00 -24.98
C SER A 95 -11.28 -1.64 -25.62
N ALA A 96 -10.61 -0.58 -25.18
CA ALA A 96 -10.85 0.79 -25.67
C ALA A 96 -10.55 0.95 -27.17
N ASP A 97 -9.63 0.13 -27.70
CA ASP A 97 -9.31 0.06 -29.14
C ASP A 97 -10.32 -0.76 -29.95
N GLY A 98 -11.25 -1.47 -29.30
CA GLY A 98 -12.21 -2.37 -29.92
C GLY A 98 -11.63 -3.68 -30.44
N GLN A 99 -10.32 -3.90 -30.34
CA GLN A 99 -9.62 -5.03 -30.97
C GLN A 99 -9.73 -6.31 -30.14
N THR A 100 -9.83 -6.17 -28.82
CA THR A 100 -9.92 -7.30 -27.89
C THR A 100 -11.29 -7.30 -27.24
N SER A 101 -12.06 -8.38 -27.42
CA SER A 101 -13.35 -8.58 -26.76
C SER A 101 -13.49 -10.01 -26.27
N GLY A 102 -14.14 -10.20 -25.13
CA GLY A 102 -14.39 -11.54 -24.60
C GLY A 102 -15.16 -11.52 -23.28
N VAL A 103 -15.63 -12.71 -22.89
CA VAL A 103 -16.31 -12.90 -21.59
C VAL A 103 -15.27 -12.89 -20.48
N VAL A 104 -15.47 -12.08 -19.44
CA VAL A 104 -14.58 -12.01 -18.28
C VAL A 104 -14.65 -13.30 -17.47
N LYS A 105 -13.49 -13.94 -17.28
CA LYS A 105 -13.31 -15.12 -16.44
C LYS A 105 -12.89 -14.74 -15.02
N SER A 106 -11.99 -13.78 -14.89
CA SER A 106 -11.48 -13.30 -13.60
C SER A 106 -11.13 -11.81 -13.68
N VAL A 107 -11.08 -11.16 -12.53
CA VAL A 107 -10.62 -9.79 -12.38
C VAL A 107 -9.56 -9.76 -11.28
N GLU A 108 -8.52 -8.97 -11.49
CA GLU A 108 -7.39 -8.79 -10.59
C GLU A 108 -7.16 -7.30 -10.34
N VAL A 109 -6.71 -6.96 -9.14
CA VAL A 109 -6.24 -5.60 -8.80
C VAL A 109 -4.71 -5.64 -8.88
N THR A 110 -4.16 -4.98 -9.89
CA THR A 110 -2.72 -4.82 -10.08
C THR A 110 -2.27 -3.44 -9.59
N ALA A 111 -0.96 -3.17 -9.57
CA ALA A 111 -0.42 -1.85 -9.25
C ALA A 111 -0.87 -0.74 -10.21
N GLU A 112 -1.33 -1.12 -11.41
CA GLU A 112 -1.80 -0.21 -12.46
C GLU A 112 -3.33 -0.02 -12.42
N GLY A 113 -4.04 -0.77 -11.58
CA GLY A 113 -5.49 -0.72 -11.41
C GLY A 113 -6.17 -2.07 -11.61
N LEU A 114 -7.47 -2.04 -11.94
CA LEU A 114 -8.24 -3.24 -12.21
C LEU A 114 -7.92 -3.81 -13.59
N SER A 115 -7.73 -5.13 -13.70
CA SER A 115 -7.53 -5.84 -14.97
C SER A 115 -8.42 -7.07 -15.04
N ALA A 116 -9.07 -7.30 -16.18
CA ALA A 116 -9.89 -8.47 -16.44
C ALA A 116 -9.17 -9.46 -17.35
N THR A 117 -9.23 -10.75 -17.03
CA THR A 117 -8.81 -11.83 -17.93
C THR A 117 -10.05 -12.46 -18.54
N THR A 118 -10.08 -12.54 -19.86
CA THR A 118 -11.17 -13.17 -20.60
C THR A 118 -11.04 -14.70 -20.61
N VAL A 119 -12.13 -15.41 -20.93
CA VAL A 119 -12.13 -16.87 -21.12
C VAL A 119 -11.15 -17.33 -22.20
N ALA A 120 -10.86 -16.47 -23.19
CA ALA A 120 -9.88 -16.72 -24.25
C ALA A 120 -8.42 -16.50 -23.81
N GLY A 121 -8.19 -16.03 -22.58
CA GLY A 121 -6.86 -15.78 -22.02
C GLY A 121 -6.32 -14.36 -22.25
N SER A 122 -7.04 -13.50 -22.98
CA SER A 122 -6.64 -12.10 -23.18
C SER A 122 -6.90 -11.28 -21.92
N THR A 123 -5.93 -10.44 -21.53
CA THR A 123 -6.05 -9.50 -20.41
C THR A 123 -6.38 -8.10 -20.93
N ILE A 124 -7.34 -7.44 -20.29
CA ILE A 124 -7.79 -6.08 -20.62
C ILE A 124 -7.80 -5.24 -19.33
N ALA A 125 -7.08 -4.12 -19.33
CA ALA A 125 -7.13 -3.16 -18.24
C ALA A 125 -8.51 -2.48 -18.18
N ILE A 126 -9.12 -2.45 -17.00
CA ILE A 126 -10.39 -1.80 -16.74
C ILE A 126 -10.12 -0.33 -16.42
N GLY A 127 -10.37 0.54 -17.39
CA GLY A 127 -10.12 1.97 -17.27
C GLY A 127 -11.09 2.80 -18.11
N GLN A 128 -10.66 3.99 -18.54
CA GLN A 128 -11.48 4.82 -19.43
C GLN A 128 -11.58 4.20 -20.84
N GLY A 129 -12.76 4.27 -21.43
CA GLY A 129 -12.99 3.89 -22.83
C GLY A 129 -13.36 2.43 -23.08
N ILE A 130 -13.28 1.55 -22.08
CA ILE A 130 -13.75 0.16 -22.21
C ILE A 130 -15.28 0.07 -22.19
N LYS A 131 -15.83 -0.94 -22.87
CA LYS A 131 -17.27 -1.27 -22.85
C LYS A 131 -17.50 -2.59 -22.13
N ILE A 132 -18.50 -2.62 -21.25
CA ILE A 132 -18.93 -3.84 -20.54
C ILE A 132 -20.43 -4.04 -20.79
N SER A 133 -20.81 -5.21 -21.29
CA SER A 133 -22.20 -5.57 -21.58
C SER A 133 -22.57 -6.95 -21.02
N GLN A 134 -23.86 -7.22 -20.85
CA GLN A 134 -24.32 -8.55 -20.48
C GLN A 134 -24.00 -9.53 -21.62
N THR A 135 -23.39 -10.67 -21.29
CA THR A 135 -23.19 -11.74 -22.27
C THR A 135 -24.56 -12.31 -22.63
N ALA A 136 -24.90 -12.29 -23.92
CA ALA A 136 -26.13 -12.91 -24.41
C ALA A 136 -26.09 -14.42 -24.12
N SER A 137 -27.17 -14.95 -23.53
CA SER A 137 -27.35 -16.40 -23.29
C SER A 137 -27.57 -17.17 -24.58
#